data_AF-A0A2E5Y4Z2-F1
#
_entry.id   AF-A0A2E5Y4Z2-F1
#
_cell.length_a   1.000
_cell.length_b   1.000
_cell.length_c   1.000
_cell.angle_alpha   90.00
_cell.angle_beta   90.00
_cell.angle_gamma   90.00
#
_symmetry.space_group_name_H-M   'P 1'
#
loop_
_entity.id
_entity.type
_entity.pdbx_description
1 polymer ?
#
loop_
_entity_poly.entity_id
_entity_poly.type
_entity_poly.pdbx_seq_one_letter_code
_entity_poly.pdbx_strand_id
1 'polypeptide(L)' 'MTSNVRSPRDDEEKIKAHLAILRGQSKSLKEVLTDMLGQEPSDDLVEAVENRILLAQEQEESIELGKIVESIQKMQSCWV' A
#
# COMPACT_ATOMS: atom_id res chain seq x y z
N MET A 1 -5.75 13.11 20.08
CA MET A 1 -4.97 12.95 18.83
C MET A 1 -5.62 13.82 17.77
N THR A 2 -5.04 14.98 17.47
CA THR A 2 -5.56 15.87 16.43
C THR A 2 -5.06 15.32 15.10
N SER A 3 -5.93 14.68 14.32
CA SER A 3 -5.63 14.32 12.94
C SER A 3 -5.24 15.61 12.22
N ASN A 4 -3.99 15.73 11.76
CA ASN A 4 -3.42 16.93 11.14
C ASN A 4 -3.93 17.14 9.70
N VAL A 5 -5.16 16.67 9.43
CA VAL A 5 -5.76 16.65 8.11
C VAL A 5 -6.71 17.83 8.00
N ARG A 6 -6.38 18.72 7.07
CA ARG A 6 -7.19 19.88 6.73
C ARG A 6 -8.55 19.44 6.17
N SER A 7 -9.60 20.18 6.50
CA SER A 7 -10.92 20.01 5.88
C SER A 7 -10.89 20.34 4.38
N PRO A 8 -11.62 19.60 3.52
CA PRO A 8 -11.70 19.89 2.10
C PRO A 8 -12.09 21.34 1.83
N ARG A 9 -11.45 21.97 0.83
CA ARG A 9 -11.65 23.38 0.48
C ARG A 9 -12.93 23.60 -0.31
N ASP A 10 -13.32 22.62 -1.11
CA ASP A 10 -14.48 22.68 -2.01
C ASP A 10 -15.17 21.32 -2.14
N ASP A 11 -16.35 21.31 -2.77
CA ASP A 11 -17.18 20.11 -2.92
C ASP A 11 -16.50 19.07 -3.82
N GLU A 12 -15.68 19.48 -4.78
CA GLU A 12 -14.90 18.56 -5.62
C GLU A 12 -13.84 17.82 -4.79
N GLU A 13 -13.09 18.54 -3.95
CA GLU A 13 -12.11 17.94 -3.03
C GLU A 13 -12.79 17.02 -2.02
N LYS A 14 -13.99 17.38 -1.56
CA LYS A 14 -14.81 16.54 -0.65
C LYS A 14 -15.23 15.22 -1.32
N ILE A 15 -15.66 15.27 -2.59
CA ILE A 15 -16.01 14.07 -3.36
C ILE A 15 -14.77 13.21 -3.59
N LYS A 16 -13.62 13.80 -3.95
CA LYS A 16 -12.36 13.07 -4.14
C LYS A 16 -11.89 12.39 -2.84
N ALA A 17 -11.97 13.09 -1.71
CA ALA A 17 -11.63 12.53 -0.41
C ALA A 17 -12.56 11.37 -0.03
N HIS A 18 -13.88 11.52 -0.24
CA HIS A 18 -14.83 10.44 -0.01
C HIS A 18 -14.58 9.23 -0.91
N LEU A 19 -14.29 9.48 -2.19
CA LEU A 19 -13.99 8.42 -3.16
C LEU A 19 -12.71 7.68 -2.80
N ALA A 20 -11.67 8.38 -2.35
CA ALA A 20 -10.43 7.77 -1.86
C ALA A 20 -10.68 6.86 -0.65
N ILE A 21 -11.47 7.33 0.33
CA ILE A 21 -11.85 6.53 1.51
C ILE A 21 -12.65 5.29 1.07
N LEU A 22 -13.66 5.46 0.22
CA LEU A 22 -14.50 4.35 -0.28
C LEU A 22 -13.71 3.34 -1.11
N ARG A 23 -12.67 3.78 -1.80
CA ARG A 23 -11.74 2.92 -2.56
C ARG A 23 -10.66 2.27 -1.70
N GLY A 24 -10.66 2.48 -0.39
CA GLY A 24 -9.64 1.95 0.52
C GLY A 24 -8.28 2.65 0.39
N GLN A 25 -8.20 3.79 -0.29
CA GLN A 25 -7.00 4.62 -0.44
C GLN A 25 -6.78 5.53 0.77
N SER A 26 -7.27 5.14 1.95
CA SER A 26 -7.13 5.90 3.20
C SER A 26 -5.74 5.76 3.82
N LYS A 27 -4.97 4.74 3.41
CA LYS A 27 -3.63 4.43 3.90
C LYS A 27 -2.67 4.28 2.72
N SER A 28 -1.44 4.75 2.92
CA SER A 28 -0.33 4.48 2.00
C SER A 28 0.06 3.01 2.01
N LEU A 29 0.70 2.53 0.92
CA LEU A 29 1.21 1.15 0.86
C LEU A 29 2.15 0.84 2.03
N LYS A 30 3.00 1.80 2.42
CA LYS A 30 3.89 1.67 3.58
C LYS A 30 3.12 1.47 4.89
N GLU A 31 2.04 2.22 5.12
CA GLU A 31 1.18 2.04 6.31
C GLU A 31 0.47 0.68 6.29
N VAL A 32 -0.03 0.24 5.14
CA VAL A 32 -0.65 -1.09 5.01
C VAL A 32 0.36 -2.20 5.32
N LEU A 33 1.57 -2.11 4.76
CA LEU A 33 2.64 -3.08 5.04
C LEU A 33 3.09 -3.04 6.51
N THR A 34 3.13 -1.86 7.13
CA THR A 34 3.42 -1.72 8.56
C THR A 34 2.37 -2.40 9.42
N ASP A 35 1.09 -2.19 9.12
CA ASP A 35 -0.02 -2.84 9.83
C ASP A 35 0.00 -4.36 9.63
N MET A 36 0.38 -4.83 8.44
CA MET A 36 0.47 -6.27 8.12
C MET A 36 1.65 -6.95 8.81
N LEU A 37 2.81 -6.30 8.88
CA LEU A 37 4.04 -6.87 9.41
C LEU A 37 4.22 -6.62 10.91
N GLY A 38 3.50 -5.65 11.48
CA GLY A 38 3.68 -5.20 12.87
C GLY A 38 4.97 -4.43 13.12
N GLN A 39 5.75 -4.14 12.08
CA GLN A 39 6.99 -3.37 12.12
C GLN A 39 7.11 -2.51 10.85
N GLU A 40 7.93 -1.45 10.91
CA GLU A 40 8.18 -0.61 9.74
C GLU A 40 8.92 -1.43 8.66
N PRO A 41 8.35 -1.59 7.46
CA PRO A 41 9.02 -2.28 6.36
C PRO A 41 10.20 -1.46 5.84
N SER A 42 11.23 -2.11 5.32
CA SER A 42 12.30 -1.42 4.61
C SER A 42 11.77 -0.78 3.32
N ASP A 43 12.36 0.34 2.92
CA ASP A 43 11.95 1.03 1.69
C ASP A 43 12.12 0.11 0.46
N ASP A 44 13.17 -0.74 0.43
CA ASP A 44 13.37 -1.76 -0.61
C ASP A 44 12.20 -2.76 -0.72
N LEU A 45 11.61 -3.16 0.43
CA LEU A 45 10.48 -4.07 0.45
C LEU A 45 9.21 -3.38 -0.07
N VAL A 46 9.01 -2.12 0.31
CA VAL A 46 7.87 -1.31 -0.17
C VAL A 46 7.94 -1.16 -1.69
N GLU A 47 9.11 -0.80 -2.23
CA GLU A 47 9.34 -0.64 -3.66
C GLU A 47 9.15 -1.97 -4.43
N ALA A 48 9.68 -3.08 -3.90
CA ALA A 48 9.51 -4.40 -4.52
C ALA A 48 8.03 -4.83 -4.57
N VAL A 49 7.26 -4.57 -3.52
CA VAL A 49 5.82 -4.84 -3.47
C VAL A 49 5.07 -3.95 -4.47
N GLU A 50 5.38 -2.65 -4.51
CA GLU A 50 4.77 -1.70 -5.45
C GLU A 50 4.99 -2.12 -6.91
N ASN A 51 6.23 -2.45 -7.26
CA ASN A 51 6.58 -2.94 -8.60
C ASN A 51 5.83 -4.22 -8.98
N ARG A 52 5.64 -5.15 -8.04
CA ARG A 52 4.86 -6.37 -8.31
C ARG A 52 3.37 -6.09 -8.51
N ILE A 53 2.81 -5.14 -7.77
CA ILE A 53 1.42 -4.71 -7.93
C ILE A 53 1.21 -4.08 -9.31
N LEU A 54 2.09 -3.16 -9.71
CA LEU A 54 2.03 -2.53 -11.03
C LEU A 54 2.11 -3.57 -12.16
N LEU A 55 3.06 -4.50 -12.06
CA LEU A 55 3.22 -5.58 -13.04
C LEU A 55 1.97 -6.47 -13.14
N ALA A 56 1.31 -6.75 -12.03
CA ALA A 56 0.08 -7.54 -12.03
C ALA A 56 -1.09 -6.79 -12.67
N GLN A 57 -1.17 -5.47 -12.48
CA GLN A 57 -2.17 -4.63 -13.15
C GLN A 57 -2.00 -4.65 -14.66
N GLU A 58 -0.75 -4.59 -15.16
CA GLU A 58 -0.44 -4.67 -16.59
C GLU A 58 -0.81 -6.03 -17.20
N GLN A 59 -0.76 -7.09 -16.41
CA GLN A 59 -1.05 -8.46 -16.85
C GLN A 59 -2.50 -8.89 -16.60
N GLU A 60 -3.34 -7.99 -16.07
CA GLU A 60 -4.71 -8.28 -15.63
C GLU A 60 -4.77 -9.49 -14.66
N GLU A 61 -3.71 -9.65 -13.84
CA GLU A 61 -3.55 -10.75 -12.90
C GLU A 61 -4.17 -10.40 -11.54
N SER A 62 -4.97 -11.31 -10.99
CA SER A 62 -5.45 -11.19 -9.61
C SER A 62 -4.32 -11.52 -8.64
N ILE A 63 -4.02 -10.59 -7.74
CA ILE A 63 -2.93 -10.74 -6.76
C ILE A 63 -3.43 -10.82 -5.33
N GLU A 64 -2.71 -11.59 -4.53
CA GLU A 64 -2.85 -11.64 -3.08
C GLU A 64 -1.65 -10.97 -2.42
N LEU A 65 -1.87 -9.82 -1.78
CA LEU A 65 -0.81 -8.99 -1.22
C LEU A 65 0.06 -9.75 -0.20
N GLY A 66 -0.55 -10.59 0.65
CA GLY A 66 0.17 -11.41 1.62
C GLY A 66 1.18 -12.36 0.97
N LYS A 67 0.80 -13.02 -0.14
CA LYS A 67 1.70 -13.91 -0.90
C LYS A 67 2.83 -13.16 -1.57
N ILE A 68 2.59 -11.95 -2.06
CA ILE A 68 3.65 -11.11 -2.65
C ILE A 68 4.71 -10.79 -1.60
N VAL A 69 4.28 -10.30 -0.44
CA VAL A 69 5.19 -9.96 0.67
C VAL A 69 5.96 -11.18 1.15
N GLU A 70 5.29 -12.31 1.37
CA GLU A 70 5.93 -13.56 1.77
C GLU A 70 6.96 -14.05 0.74
N SER A 71 6.62 -13.99 -0.55
CA SER A 71 7.51 -14.39 -1.65
C SER A 71 8.78 -13.53 -1.68
N ILE A 72 8.64 -12.21 -1.56
CA ILE A 72 9.77 -11.27 -1.54
C ILE A 72 10.64 -11.51 -0.31
N GLN A 73 10.05 -11.67 0.87
CA GLN A 73 10.79 -11.95 2.11
C GLN A 73 11.53 -13.29 2.04
N LYS A 74 10.89 -14.33 1.49
CA LYS A 74 11.52 -15.64 1.29
C LYS A 74 12.70 -15.53 0.33
N MET A 75 12.54 -14.80 -0.77
CA MET A 75 13.65 -14.52 -1.67
C MET A 75 14.78 -13.81 -0.93
N GLN A 76 14.51 -12.72 -0.21
CA GLN A 76 15.54 -12.00 0.56
C GLN A 76 16.27 -12.92 1.55
N SER A 77 15.55 -13.83 2.22
CA SER A 77 16.14 -14.78 3.18
C SER A 77 17.04 -15.86 2.55
N CYS A 78 16.90 -16.15 1.25
CA CYS A 78 17.70 -17.14 0.55
C CYS A 78 19.10 -16.63 0.14
N TRP A 79 19.36 -15.33 0.25
CA TRP A 79 20.63 -14.71 -0.13
C TRP A 79 21.41 -14.14 1.07
N VAL A 80 21.05 -14.55 2.29
CA VAL A 80 21.77 -14.24 3.55
C VAL A 80 22.64 -15.42 3.97
#